data_AF-A0A658NY01-F1
#
_entry.id   AF-A0A658NY01-F1
#
_cell.length_a   1.000
_cell.length_b   1.000
_cell.length_c   1.000
_cell.angle_alpha   90.00
_cell.angle_beta   90.00
_cell.angle_gamma   90.00
#
_symmetry.space_group_name_H-M   'P 1'
#
loop_
_entity.id
_entity.type
_entity.pdbx_description
1 polymer ?
#
loop_
_entity_poly.entity_id
_entity_poly.type
_entity_poly.pdbx_seq_one_letter_code
_entity_poly.pdbx_strand_id
1 'polypeptide(L)'
;LGNFIRECGVADRLSKAAQNEIINITTIFLGTSVGVTMNGDSFLNPKTLGIIVLGVFAFAFSTAGGVLMAKVMNRFSKNPINPLIG
;
A
#
# COMPACT_ATOMS: atom_id res chain seq x y z
N LEU A 1 -13.27 -8.60 -2.59
CA LEU A 1 -14.66 -8.12 -2.56
C LEU A 1 -14.82 -6.73 -3.18
N GLY A 2 -14.02 -5.73 -2.79
CA GLY A 2 -14.13 -4.36 -3.31
C GLY A 2 -14.06 -4.26 -4.84
N ASN A 3 -13.09 -4.93 -5.48
CA ASN A 3 -13.00 -4.92 -6.96
C ASN A 3 -14.22 -5.55 -7.63
N PHE A 4 -14.78 -6.62 -7.05
CA PHE A 4 -16.00 -7.27 -7.56
C PHE A 4 -17.22 -6.34 -7.44
N ILE A 5 -17.40 -5.64 -6.31
CA ILE A 5 -18.49 -4.67 -6.14
C ILE A 5 -18.35 -3.48 -7.10
N ARG A 6 -17.11 -3.11 -7.45
CA ARG A 6 -16.83 -2.05 -8.43
C ARG A 6 -17.13 -2.50 -9.86
N GLU A 7 -16.75 -3.72 -10.24
CA GLU A 7 -16.85 -4.20 -11.62
C GLU A 7 -18.13 -4.98 -11.92
N CYS A 8 -18.92 -5.38 -10.93
CA CYS A 8 -20.17 -6.11 -11.17
C CYS A 8 -21.29 -5.26 -11.80
N GLY A 9 -21.14 -3.93 -11.89
CA GLY A 9 -22.05 -3.02 -12.59
C GLY A 9 -23.44 -2.84 -11.98
N VAL A 10 -23.86 -3.72 -11.06
CA VAL A 10 -25.20 -3.75 -10.45
C VAL A 10 -25.26 -3.14 -9.05
N ALA A 11 -24.10 -2.89 -8.41
CA ALA A 11 -23.99 -2.46 -7.02
C ALA A 11 -23.36 -1.06 -6.86
N ASP A 12 -23.70 -0.10 -7.73
CA ASP A 12 -23.04 1.21 -7.79
C ASP A 12 -23.20 2.03 -6.49
N ARG A 13 -24.38 2.00 -5.85
CA ARG A 13 -24.60 2.65 -4.54
C ARG A 13 -23.70 2.05 -3.45
N LEU A 14 -23.52 0.73 -3.46
CA LEU A 14 -22.69 0.03 -2.49
C LEU A 14 -21.21 0.30 -2.74
N SER A 15 -20.80 0.34 -4.01
CA SER A 15 -19.43 0.70 -4.44
C SER A 15 -19.06 2.12 -4.00
N LYS A 16 -19.94 3.10 -4.22
CA LYS A 16 -19.74 4.50 -3.80
C LYS A 16 -19.69 4.66 -2.29
N ALA A 17 -20.58 3.99 -1.56
CA ALA A 17 -20.56 3.99 -0.09
C ALA A 17 -19.28 3.36 0.46
N ALA A 18 -18.83 2.24 -0.11
CA ALA A 18 -17.60 1.56 0.30
C ALA A 18 -16.34 2.41 0.06
N GLN A 19 -16.25 3.10 -1.08
CA GLN A 19 -15.08 3.90 -1.47
C GLN A 19 -15.00 5.28 -0.81
N ASN A 20 -16.11 5.81 -0.26
CA ASN A 20 -16.12 7.14 0.36
C ASN A 20 -16.46 7.05 1.85
N GLU A 21 -17.73 6.83 2.17
CA GLU A 21 -18.22 6.89 3.55
C GLU A 21 -17.58 5.84 4.46
N ILE A 22 -17.60 4.57 4.03
CA ILE A 22 -17.10 3.46 4.84
C ILE A 22 -15.58 3.58 5.02
N ILE A 23 -14.83 3.87 3.95
CA ILE A 23 -13.37 4.01 4.08
C ILE A 23 -13.00 5.21 4.96
N ASN A 24 -13.70 6.34 4.87
CA ASN A 24 -13.43 7.51 5.70
C ASN A 24 -13.67 7.21 7.18
N ILE A 25 -14.82 6.60 7.50
CA ILE A 25 -15.17 6.23 8.86
C ILE A 25 -14.17 5.21 9.42
N THR A 26 -13.91 4.13 8.68
CA THR A 26 -12.95 3.10 9.12
C THR A 26 -11.54 3.65 9.26
N THR A 27 -11.11 4.58 8.40
CA THR A 27 -9.78 5.21 8.49
C THR A 27 -9.66 6.05 9.76
N ILE A 28 -10.69 6.80 10.15
CA ILE A 28 -10.70 7.55 11.41
C ILE A 28 -10.59 6.59 12.61
N PHE A 29 -11.39 5.51 12.62
CA PHE A 29 -11.33 4.52 13.69
C PHE A 29 -9.98 3.84 13.76
N LEU A 30 -9.44 3.38 12.63
CA LEU A 30 -8.14 2.70 12.57
C LEU A 30 -7.01 3.64 12.97
N GLY A 31 -7.03 4.88 12.48
CA GLY A 31 -6.06 5.91 12.87
C GLY A 31 -6.09 6.20 14.36
N THR A 32 -7.28 6.32 14.95
CA THR A 32 -7.43 6.53 16.40
C THR A 32 -6.98 5.31 17.21
N SER A 33 -7.39 4.10 16.81
CA SER A 33 -6.99 2.86 17.49
C SER A 33 -5.47 2.64 17.45
N VAL A 34 -4.84 2.85 16.29
CA VAL A 34 -3.37 2.75 16.17
C VAL A 34 -2.69 3.85 16.99
N GLY A 35 -3.18 5.09 16.90
CA GLY A 35 -2.64 6.22 17.67
C GLY A 35 -2.67 6.01 19.19
N VAL A 36 -3.76 5.45 19.72
CA VAL A 36 -3.88 5.13 21.16
C VAL A 36 -2.89 4.06 21.60
N THR A 37 -2.47 3.16 20.70
CA THR A 37 -1.45 2.13 21.02
C THR A 37 0.00 2.64 21.01
N MET A 38 0.24 3.88 20.59
CA MET A 38 1.57 4.51 20.54
C MET A 38 1.90 5.18 21.89
N ASN A 39 2.12 4.39 22.94
CA ASN A 39 2.65 4.92 24.20
C ASN A 39 4.07 5.46 24.02
N GLY A 40 4.41 6.57 24.70
CA GLY A 40 5.68 7.28 24.56
C GLY A 40 6.92 6.40 24.76
N ASP A 41 6.88 5.48 25.73
CA ASP A 41 7.97 4.53 26.01
C ASP A 41 8.13 3.45 24.93
N SER A 42 7.03 3.06 24.28
CA SER A 42 7.04 2.10 23.17
C SER A 42 7.49 2.75 21.85
N PHE A 43 7.21 4.04 21.67
CA PHE A 43 7.58 4.78 20.47
C PHE A 43 9.04 5.27 20.51
N LEU A 44 9.52 5.80 21.63
CA LEU A 44 10.89 6.27 21.82
C LEU A 44 11.86 5.13 22.18
N ASN A 45 11.73 4.00 21.51
CA ASN A 45 12.62 2.85 21.68
C ASN A 45 13.61 2.79 20.50
N PRO A 46 14.91 2.51 20.72
CA PRO A 46 15.87 2.28 19.64
C PRO A 46 15.42 1.19 18.64
N LYS A 47 14.60 0.23 19.07
CA LYS A 47 13.96 -0.75 18.16
C LYS A 47 13.01 -0.10 17.16
N THR A 48 12.20 0.87 17.59
CA THR A 48 11.23 1.58 16.75
C THR A 48 11.93 2.41 15.68
N LEU A 49 13.06 3.05 16.04
CA LEU A 49 13.91 3.75 15.07
C LEU A 49 14.48 2.78 14.02
N GLY A 50 14.88 1.57 14.44
CA GLY A 50 15.31 0.50 13.54
C GLY A 50 14.24 0.09 12.52
N ILE A 51 12.97 -0.01 12.94
CA ILE A 51 11.85 -0.33 12.05
C ILE A 51 11.66 0.75 10.98
N ILE A 52 11.74 2.04 11.36
CA ILE A 52 11.59 3.16 10.42
C ILE A 52 12.71 3.12 9.36
N VAL A 53 13.96 2.97 9.79
CA VAL A 53 15.12 2.90 8.87
C VAL A 53 15.01 1.68 7.95
N LEU A 54 14.65 0.51 8.50
CA LEU A 54 14.45 -0.71 7.71
C LEU A 54 13.32 -0.54 6.69
N GLY A 55 12.27 0.21 7.03
CA GLY A 55 11.19 0.57 6.10
C GLY A 55 11.69 1.37 4.90
N VAL A 56 12.57 2.35 5.11
CA VAL A 56 13.18 3.13 4.01
C VAL A 56 13.99 2.24 3.09
N PHE A 57 14.83 1.37 3.65
CA PHE A 57 15.60 0.41 2.85
C PHE A 57 14.68 -0.58 2.13
N ALA A 58 13.62 -1.07 2.78
CA ALA A 58 12.66 -1.97 2.17
C ALA A 58 11.99 -1.35 0.93
N PHE A 59 11.57 -0.07 1.01
CA PHE A 59 11.05 0.65 -0.15
C PHE A 59 12.09 0.81 -1.25
N ALA A 60 13.32 1.17 -0.92
CA ALA A 60 14.40 1.32 -1.90
C ALA A 60 14.69 0.00 -2.65
N PHE A 61 14.78 -1.11 -1.93
CA PHE A 61 14.95 -2.44 -2.53
C PHE A 61 13.72 -2.89 -3.32
N SER A 62 12.50 -2.57 -2.86
CA SER A 62 11.27 -2.86 -3.58
C SER A 62 11.21 -2.14 -4.93
N THR A 63 11.55 -0.85 -4.97
CA THR A 63 11.60 -0.08 -6.23
C THR A 63 12.73 -0.58 -7.14
N ALA A 64 13.92 -0.83 -6.60
CA ALA A 64 15.02 -1.38 -7.39
C ALA A 64 14.67 -2.77 -7.99
N GLY A 65 14.01 -3.61 -7.20
CA GLY A 65 13.51 -4.92 -7.63
C GLY A 65 12.43 -4.81 -8.71
N GLY A 66 11.51 -3.86 -8.60
CA GLY A 66 10.47 -3.60 -9.59
C GLY A 66 11.03 -3.16 -10.94
N VAL A 67 11.95 -2.19 -10.95
CA VAL A 67 12.65 -1.74 -12.17
C VAL A 67 13.46 -2.88 -12.80
N LEU A 68 14.16 -3.68 -11.99
CA LEU A 68 14.97 -4.79 -12.49
C LEU A 68 14.09 -5.90 -13.08
N MET A 69 12.96 -6.21 -12.44
CA MET A 69 11.98 -7.16 -12.95
C MET A 69 11.36 -6.68 -14.27
N ALA A 70 10.98 -5.40 -14.38
CA ALA A 70 10.49 -4.83 -15.63
C ALA A 70 11.53 -4.95 -16.76
N LYS A 71 12.81 -4.75 -16.44
CA LYS A 71 13.91 -4.91 -17.40
C LYS A 71 14.15 -6.37 -17.81
N VAL A 72 13.98 -7.32 -16.89
CA VAL A 72 14.02 -8.76 -17.19
C VAL A 72 12.84 -9.15 -18.08
N MET A 73 11.63 -8.68 -17.78
CA MET A 73 10.45 -8.93 -18.61
C MET A 73 10.63 -8.38 -20.02
N ASN A 74 11.31 -7.25 -20.20
CA ASN A 74 11.67 -6.72 -21.53
C ASN A 74 12.58 -7.64 -22.35
N ARG A 75 13.34 -8.53 -21.70
CA ARG A 75 14.21 -9.47 -22.40
C ARG A 75 13.43 -10.64 -23.01
N PHE A 76 12.27 -10.97 -22.45
CA PHE A 76 11.43 -12.10 -22.87
C PHE A 76 10.15 -11.66 -23.60
N SER A 77 9.73 -10.40 -23.45
CA SER A 77 8.51 -9.86 -24.05
C SER A 77 8.77 -9.29 -25.45
N LYS A 78 7.87 -9.59 -26.40
CA LYS A 78 7.87 -8.96 -27.73
C LYS A 78 7.51 -7.48 -27.68
N ASN A 79 6.76 -7.06 -26.66
CA ASN A 79 6.39 -5.68 -26.41
C ASN A 79 7.21 -5.16 -25.22
N PRO A 80 8.06 -4.12 -25.42
CA PRO A 80 8.85 -3.56 -24.33
C PRO A 80 7.95 -2.84 -23.33
N ILE A 81 8.10 -3.21 -22.05
CA ILE A 81 7.48 -2.59 -20.88
C ILE A 81 8.38 -1.45 -20.40
N ASN A 82 7.81 -0.29 -20.11
CA ASN A 82 8.60 0.83 -19.58
C ASN A 82 9.08 0.49 -18.15
N PRO A 83 10.40 0.46 -17.87
CA PRO A 83 10.92 0.15 -16.54
C PRO A 83 10.51 1.14 -15.45
N LEU A 84 10.00 2.33 -15.82
CA LEU A 84 9.44 3.29 -14.87
C LEU A 84 8.09 2.86 -14.27
N ILE A 85 7.45 1.82 -14.81
CA ILE A 85 6.19 1.25 -14.31
C ILE A 85 6.46 0.24 -13.17
N GLY A 86 7.61 -0.44 -13.23
CA GLY A 86 8.04 -1.39 -12.21
C GLY A 86 8.73 -0.68 -11.07
#